data_AF-A0A355B3W5-F1
#
_entry.id   AF-A0A355B3W5-F1
#
_cell.length_a   1.000
_cell.length_b   1.000
_cell.length_c   1.000
_cell.angle_alpha   90.00
_cell.angle_beta   90.00
_cell.angle_gamma   90.00
#
_symmetry.space_group_name_H-M   'P 1'
#
loop_
_entity.id
_entity.type
_entity.pdbx_description
1 polymer ?
#
loop_
_entity_poly.entity_id
_entity_poly.type
_entity_poly.pdbx_seq_one_letter_code
_entity_poly.pdbx_strand_id
1 'polypeptide(L)'
;MLDAGSPLRRGDLPQKALGMIRAQAKKLKPGEWITVIVGWTEDQFIDEKKGFSLKELDEAAPNNPVYIQRLFNRAYLNSLALKIAEITDKTPDPKRGKIVRGKNGKATGMLAGRA
;
A
#
# COMPACT_ATOMS: atom_id res chain seq x y z
N MET A 1 0.76 -15.74 6.92
CA MET A 1 1.69 -14.87 6.18
C MET A 1 2.00 -15.57 4.88
N LEU A 2 1.32 -15.20 3.78
CA LEU A 2 1.42 -15.89 2.50
C LEU A 2 2.27 -15.06 1.55
N ASP A 3 3.33 -15.68 1.05
CA ASP A 3 4.32 -15.12 0.14
C ASP A 3 3.67 -14.85 -1.22
N ALA A 4 3.62 -13.59 -1.64
CA ALA A 4 3.09 -13.20 -2.94
C ALA A 4 4.12 -13.60 -4.01
N GLY A 5 3.90 -14.77 -4.60
CA GLY A 5 4.87 -15.47 -5.45
C GLY A 5 5.60 -14.61 -6.50
N SER A 6 6.86 -15.00 -6.72
CA SER A 6 7.83 -14.58 -7.74
C SER A 6 8.16 -13.07 -7.81
N PRO A 7 9.47 -12.70 -7.74
CA PRO A 7 9.87 -11.29 -7.78
C PRO A 7 9.50 -10.63 -9.12
N LEU A 8 8.92 -9.43 -9.04
CA LEU A 8 8.58 -8.60 -10.20
C LEU A 8 9.85 -8.23 -10.99
N ARG A 9 9.76 -8.18 -12.32
CA ARG A 9 10.85 -7.77 -13.23
C ARG A 9 10.68 -6.32 -13.69
N ARG A 10 11.79 -5.70 -14.12
CA ARG A 10 11.94 -4.31 -14.58
C ARG A 10 10.90 -3.94 -15.65
N GLY A 11 10.15 -2.84 -15.46
CA GLY A 11 9.30 -2.22 -16.48
C GLY A 11 7.77 -2.34 -16.32
N ASP A 12 7.26 -3.29 -15.52
CA ASP A 12 5.83 -3.63 -15.47
C ASP A 12 5.01 -2.99 -14.30
N LEU A 13 5.54 -1.98 -13.61
CA LEU A 13 5.63 -2.06 -12.14
C LEU A 13 4.35 -1.76 -11.32
N PRO A 14 3.63 -0.61 -11.46
CA PRO A 14 2.43 -0.36 -10.64
C PRO A 14 1.21 -1.16 -11.11
N GLN A 15 0.98 -1.27 -12.42
CA GLN A 15 -0.18 -1.98 -12.96
C GLN A 15 -0.11 -3.49 -12.72
N LYS A 16 1.08 -4.10 -12.85
CA LYS A 16 1.27 -5.52 -12.53
C LYS A 16 1.13 -5.78 -11.04
N ALA A 17 1.67 -4.91 -10.18
CA ALA A 17 1.44 -4.97 -8.75
C ALA A 17 -0.06 -4.92 -8.39
N LEU A 18 -0.81 -3.97 -8.95
CA LEU A 18 -2.26 -3.90 -8.79
C LEU A 18 -2.96 -5.16 -9.34
N GLY A 19 -2.48 -5.72 -10.44
CA GLY A 19 -2.93 -7.00 -10.98
C GLY A 19 -2.74 -8.17 -10.00
N MET A 20 -1.58 -8.25 -9.35
CA MET A 20 -1.29 -9.28 -8.33
C MET A 20 -2.16 -9.10 -7.09
N ILE A 21 -2.35 -7.86 -6.62
CA ILE A 21 -3.26 -7.53 -5.51
C ILE A 21 -4.68 -7.96 -5.85
N ARG A 22 -5.19 -7.64 -7.05
CA ARG A 22 -6.51 -8.10 -7.53
C ARG A 22 -6.62 -9.62 -7.56
N ALA A 23 -5.59 -10.31 -8.08
CA ALA A 23 -5.58 -11.76 -8.14
C ALA A 23 -5.59 -12.39 -6.75
N GLN A 24 -4.91 -11.79 -5.78
CA GLN A 24 -4.89 -12.24 -4.39
C GLN A 24 -6.22 -11.97 -3.69
N ALA A 25 -6.80 -10.77 -3.87
CA ALA A 25 -8.10 -10.41 -3.30
C ALA A 25 -9.21 -11.37 -3.75
N LYS A 26 -9.15 -11.90 -4.98
CA LYS A 26 -10.11 -12.91 -5.48
C LYS A 26 -10.02 -14.27 -4.80
N LYS A 27 -8.90 -14.60 -4.16
CA LYS A 27 -8.67 -15.90 -3.50
C LYS A 27 -8.96 -15.87 -2.01
N LEU A 28 -8.80 -14.70 -1.40
CA LEU A 28 -8.98 -14.49 0.03
C LEU A 28 -10.45 -14.27 0.36
N LYS A 29 -10.84 -14.62 1.60
CA LYS A 29 -12.12 -14.24 2.17
C LYS A 29 -12.13 -12.72 2.46
N PRO A 30 -13.29 -12.05 2.44
CA PRO A 30 -13.40 -10.67 2.88
C PRO A 30 -12.79 -10.45 4.27
N GLY A 31 -12.03 -9.36 4.43
CA GLY A 31 -11.34 -9.00 5.67
C GLY A 31 -9.95 -9.62 5.86
N GLU A 32 -9.56 -10.62 5.09
CA GLU A 32 -8.20 -11.18 5.15
C GLU A 32 -7.18 -10.22 4.53
N TRP A 33 -6.01 -10.10 5.16
CA TRP A 33 -4.99 -9.12 4.81
C TRP A 33 -4.17 -9.51 3.58
N ILE A 34 -3.91 -8.51 2.73
CA ILE A 34 -2.90 -8.56 1.67
C ILE A 34 -1.71 -7.70 2.12
N THR A 35 -0.61 -8.35 2.49
CA THR A 35 0.62 -7.68 2.95
C THR A 35 1.75 -7.89 1.97
N VAL A 36 2.46 -6.83 1.62
CA VAL A 36 3.70 -6.91 0.85
C VAL A 36 4.81 -6.21 1.63
N ILE A 37 5.74 -6.99 2.21
CA ILE A 37 6.75 -6.51 3.17
C ILE A 37 8.18 -6.75 2.65
N VAL A 38 8.44 -7.93 2.10
CA VAL A 38 9.71 -8.32 1.47
C VAL A 38 9.41 -8.74 0.03
N GLY A 39 10.31 -8.46 -0.92
CA GLY A 39 10.17 -8.93 -2.31
C GLY A 39 10.22 -7.87 -3.41
N TRP A 40 10.46 -6.61 -3.06
CA TRP A 40 10.68 -5.54 -4.06
C TRP A 40 12.15 -5.20 -4.20
N THR A 41 12.69 -5.23 -5.42
CA THR A 41 14.02 -4.66 -5.74
C THR A 41 13.89 -3.18 -6.13
N GLU A 42 14.91 -2.34 -5.85
CA GLU A 42 14.86 -0.89 -6.13
C GLU A 42 14.56 -0.56 -7.61
N ASP A 43 14.99 -1.42 -8.54
CA ASP A 43 14.69 -1.36 -9.98
C ASP A 43 13.19 -1.45 -10.32
N GLN A 44 12.34 -1.79 -9.35
CA GLN A 44 10.89 -1.89 -9.48
C GLN A 44 10.14 -0.57 -9.24
N PHE A 45 10.84 0.53 -8.94
CA PHE A 45 10.20 1.83 -8.66
C PHE A 45 10.89 3.00 -9.39
N ILE A 46 11.31 2.78 -10.64
CA ILE A 46 12.04 3.79 -11.45
C ILE A 46 11.22 5.07 -11.71
N ASP A 47 9.89 5.02 -11.60
CA ASP A 47 9.09 6.24 -11.49
C ASP A 47 8.86 6.58 -10.00
N GLU A 48 9.95 7.00 -9.32
CA GLU A 48 9.98 7.27 -7.87
C GLU A 48 8.85 8.19 -7.36
N LYS A 49 8.25 8.95 -8.28
CA LYS A 49 7.20 9.94 -7.99
C LYS A 49 5.80 9.34 -7.86
N LYS A 50 5.53 8.14 -8.40
CA LYS A 50 4.18 7.58 -8.45
C LYS A 50 4.13 6.24 -7.71
N GLY A 51 4.04 6.31 -6.37
CA GLY A 51 3.64 5.16 -5.55
C GLY A 51 2.18 4.77 -5.80
N PHE A 52 1.57 4.01 -4.88
CA PHE A 52 0.15 3.64 -5.00
C PHE A 52 -0.75 4.74 -4.43
N SER A 53 -1.80 5.11 -5.16
CA SER A 53 -2.87 5.94 -4.62
C SER A 53 -3.87 5.12 -3.81
N LEU A 54 -4.53 5.76 -2.84
CA LEU A 54 -5.64 5.17 -2.08
C LEU A 54 -6.68 4.52 -2.99
N LYS A 55 -7.08 5.24 -4.06
CA LYS A 55 -8.10 4.81 -5.01
C LYS A 55 -7.69 3.55 -5.76
N GLU A 56 -6.46 3.46 -6.24
CA GLU A 56 -5.97 2.28 -6.96
C GLU A 56 -6.00 1.03 -6.07
N LEU A 57 -5.63 1.18 -4.79
CA LEU A 57 -5.64 0.06 -3.85
C LEU A 57 -7.07 -0.34 -3.43
N ASP A 58 -7.97 0.63 -3.26
CA ASP A 58 -9.39 0.38 -3.00
C ASP A 58 -10.04 -0.38 -4.17
N GLU A 59 -9.75 0.02 -5.42
CA GLU A 59 -10.24 -0.67 -6.61
C GLU A 59 -9.63 -2.06 -6.78
N ALA A 60 -8.37 -2.25 -6.39
CA ALA A 60 -7.70 -3.53 -6.49
C ALA A 60 -8.18 -4.56 -5.46
N ALA A 61 -8.57 -4.10 -4.26
CA ALA A 61 -8.95 -4.96 -3.14
C ALA A 61 -10.06 -4.30 -2.29
N PRO A 62 -11.31 -4.22 -2.80
CA PRO A 62 -12.39 -3.50 -2.13
C PRO A 62 -12.84 -4.12 -0.80
N ASN A 63 -12.62 -5.43 -0.63
CA ASN A 63 -13.08 -6.19 0.53
C ASN A 63 -11.93 -6.70 1.42
N ASN A 64 -10.68 -6.36 1.09
CA ASN A 64 -9.50 -6.89 1.77
C ASN A 64 -8.57 -5.74 2.16
N PRO A 65 -8.11 -5.64 3.42
CA PRO A 65 -7.14 -4.62 3.80
C PRO A 65 -5.79 -4.88 3.13
N VAL A 66 -5.21 -3.81 2.58
CA VAL A 66 -3.92 -3.86 1.88
C VAL A 66 -2.89 -3.05 2.64
N TYR A 67 -1.71 -3.63 2.82
CA TYR A 67 -0.51 -2.95 3.31
C TYR A 67 0.68 -3.27 2.42
N ILE A 68 1.30 -2.23 1.84
CA ILE A 68 2.51 -2.36 1.01
C ILE A 68 3.60 -1.55 1.67
N GLN A 69 4.66 -2.20 2.12
CA GLN A 69 5.87 -1.56 2.59
C GLN A 69 6.83 -1.33 1.42
N ARG A 70 7.35 -0.10 1.32
CA ARG A 70 8.41 0.27 0.38
C ARG A 70 9.61 0.72 1.19
N LEU A 71 10.66 -0.09 1.17
CA LEU A 71 11.82 0.08 2.05
C LEU A 71 11.35 0.22 3.51
N PHE A 72 12.19 0.75 4.40
CA PHE A 72 11.81 0.95 5.80
C PHE A 72 11.15 2.31 6.08
N ASN A 73 10.93 3.14 5.06
CA ASN A 73 10.51 4.53 5.24
C ASN A 73 9.19 4.90 4.58
N ARG A 74 8.53 4.00 3.83
CA ARG A 74 7.22 4.28 3.23
C ARG A 74 6.30 3.08 3.31
N ALA A 75 5.02 3.35 3.49
CA ALA A 75 3.98 2.34 3.33
C ALA A 75 2.74 2.92 2.63
N TYR A 76 2.00 2.05 1.95
CA TYR A 76 0.75 2.36 1.27
C TYR A 76 -0.37 1.46 1.79
N LEU A 77 -1.52 2.07 2.08
CA LEU A 77 -2.69 1.43 2.66
C LEU A 77 -3.93 1.79 1.85
N ASN A 78 -4.87 0.84 1.77
CA ASN A 78 -6.22 1.13 1.26
C ASN A 78 -7.14 1.64 2.39
N SER A 79 -8.36 2.05 2.04
CA SER A 79 -9.33 2.62 2.98
C SER A 79 -9.72 1.63 4.09
N LEU A 80 -9.80 0.34 3.76
CA LEU A 80 -10.11 -0.69 4.75
C LEU A 80 -8.98 -0.88 5.76
N ALA A 81 -7.73 -0.86 5.31
CA ALA A 81 -6.56 -0.93 6.18
C ALA A 81 -6.44 0.31 7.09
N LEU A 82 -6.70 1.52 6.55
CA LEU A 82 -6.76 2.74 7.37
C LEU A 82 -7.83 2.65 8.48
N LYS A 83 -9.02 2.14 8.13
CA LYS A 83 -10.13 1.94 9.07
C LYS A 83 -9.76 0.97 10.19
N ILE A 84 -9.17 -0.18 9.85
CA ILE A 84 -8.76 -1.17 10.86
C ILE A 84 -7.62 -0.64 11.74
N ALA A 85 -6.72 0.17 11.17
CA ALA A 85 -5.64 0.82 11.91
C ALA A 85 -6.09 2.08 12.69
N GLU A 86 -7.38 2.43 12.66
CA GLU A 86 -7.94 3.63 13.30
C GLU A 86 -7.27 4.94 12.88
N ILE A 87 -6.75 4.97 11.64
CA ILE A 87 -6.16 6.17 11.04
C ILE A 87 -7.28 6.96 10.37
N THR A 88 -7.49 8.17 10.88
CA THR A 88 -8.46 9.14 10.37
C THR A 88 -7.74 10.38 9.85
N ASP A 89 -8.46 11.25 9.15
CA ASP A 89 -7.95 12.54 8.70
C ASP A 89 -7.43 13.41 9.88
N LYS A 90 -7.92 13.16 11.10
CA LYS A 90 -7.55 13.88 12.34
C LYS A 90 -6.46 13.19 13.17
N THR A 91 -6.06 11.96 12.84
CA THR A 91 -5.07 11.21 13.62
C THR A 91 -3.72 11.95 13.58
N PRO A 92 -3.13 12.34 14.72
CA PRO A 92 -1.89 13.11 14.71
C PRO A 92 -0.74 12.31 14.06
N ASP A 93 0.22 13.02 13.47
CA ASP A 93 1.41 12.38 12.94
C ASP A 93 2.22 11.70 14.06
N PRO A 94 2.73 10.49 13.87
CA PRO A 94 3.57 9.81 14.86
C PRO A 94 4.92 10.53 15.02
N LYS A 95 5.56 10.40 16.20
CA LYS A 95 6.81 11.11 16.56
C LYS A 95 7.93 11.05 15.50
N ARG A 96 8.01 9.96 14.73
CA ARG A 96 9.05 9.73 13.69
C ARG A 96 8.47 9.43 12.31
N GLY A 97 7.25 9.87 12.02
CA GLY A 97 6.64 9.68 10.71
C GLY A 97 5.55 10.69 10.42
N LYS A 98 4.90 10.52 9.28
CA LYS A 98 3.79 11.35 8.81
C LYS A 98 2.72 10.48 8.19
N ILE A 99 1.47 10.81 8.50
CA ILE A 99 0.33 10.37 7.70
C ILE A 99 0.19 11.39 6.58
N VAL A 100 0.49 10.98 5.34
CA VAL A 100 0.44 11.91 4.22
C VAL A 100 -1.01 12.27 3.94
N ARG A 101 -1.25 13.58 3.84
CA ARG A 101 -2.57 14.15 3.55
C ARG A 101 -2.53 14.91 2.24
N GLY A 102 -3.64 14.85 1.51
CA GLY A 102 -3.85 15.69 0.33
C GLY A 102 -4.12 17.15 0.71
N LYS A 103 -4.26 18.01 -0.30
CA LYS A 103 -4.61 19.44 -0.12
C LYS A 103 -5.94 19.66 0.61
N ASN A 104 -6.82 18.65 0.60
CA ASN A 104 -8.12 18.65 1.27
C ASN A 104 -8.06 18.15 2.73
N GLY A 105 -6.86 17.90 3.27
CA GLY A 105 -6.67 17.37 4.62
C GLY A 105 -6.96 15.88 4.78
N LYS A 106 -7.35 15.17 3.71
CA LYS A 106 -7.67 13.74 3.78
C LYS A 106 -6.43 12.88 3.73
N ALA A 107 -6.39 11.83 4.54
CA ALA A 107 -5.33 10.82 4.49
C ALA A 107 -5.29 10.17 3.10
N THR A 108 -4.09 10.06 2.51
CA THR A 108 -3.90 9.52 1.15
C THR A 108 -3.63 8.01 1.13
N GLY A 109 -3.67 7.35 2.28
CA GLY A 109 -3.19 5.98 2.44
C GLY A 109 -1.67 5.84 2.49
N MET A 110 -0.89 6.90 2.29
CA MET A 110 0.57 6.83 2.37
C MET A 110 1.08 7.23 3.76
N LEU A 111 1.89 6.36 4.35
CA LEU A 111 2.68 6.65 5.55
C LEU A 111 4.13 6.89 5.15
N ALA A 112 4.75 7.92 5.71
CA ALA A 112 6.16 8.25 5.47
C ALA A 112 6.92 8.29 6.80
N GLY A 113 7.98 7.51 6.92
CA GLY A 113 8.93 7.50 8.03
C GLY A 113 10.24 8.18 7.65
N ARG A 114 11.15 8.24 8.63
CA ARG A 114 12.57 8.51 8.38
C ARG A 114 13.29 7.18 8.22
N ALA A 115 14.17 7.08 7.23
CA ALA A 115 15.14 5.98 7.13
C ALA A 115 16.21 6.14 8.22
#